data_AF-A0A840IGV8-F1
#
_entry.id   AF-A0A840IGV8-F1
#
_cell.length_a   1.000
_cell.length_b   1.000
_cell.length_c   1.000
_cell.angle_alpha   90.00
_cell.angle_beta   90.00
_cell.angle_gamma   90.00
#
_symmetry.space_group_name_H-M   'P 1'
#
loop_
_entity.id
_entity.type
_entity.pdbx_description
1 polymer ?
#
loop_
_entity_poly.entity_id
_entity_poly.type
_entity_poly.pdbx_seq_one_letter_code
_entity_poly.pdbx_strand_id
1 'polypeptide(L)'
;MTIPRTCAALCAAALLALGTSACGSSSDDDAAATAAATAPATTPAESGGHAGMDHGAGHGDPMQMDGEMRPLATKEQDGMKIEVVAMGPEPFTVEEGGRTIHHRPKPDDNAHLMVTLTDVETGDRIPYSSVQIALSRDGRRLLDTRLWPMIAQTVGMHYGENVALPESGRFDAVVTVGAPEVARHRELAGRWTRPVKLSFPLDWTAPR
;
A
#
# COMPACT_ATOMS: atom_id res chain seq x y z
N MET A 1 -43.65 7.87 -42.17
CA MET A 1 -43.98 9.23 -41.73
C MET A 1 -42.84 9.71 -40.82
N THR A 2 -42.05 10.66 -41.34
CA THR A 2 -41.13 11.61 -40.64
C THR A 2 -40.00 11.11 -39.71
N ILE A 3 -38.81 10.92 -40.31
CA ILE A 3 -37.47 11.51 -40.06
C ILE A 3 -36.94 11.70 -38.60
N PRO A 4 -35.67 11.29 -38.31
CA PRO A 4 -34.99 11.40 -37.01
C PRO A 4 -34.33 12.78 -36.77
N ARG A 5 -34.05 13.11 -35.49
CA ARG A 5 -33.23 14.27 -35.10
C ARG A 5 -31.86 13.84 -34.59
N THR A 6 -30.86 13.95 -35.45
CA THR A 6 -29.44 14.10 -35.14
C THR A 6 -29.20 15.49 -34.53
N CYS A 7 -28.43 15.58 -33.43
CA CYS A 7 -27.76 16.82 -33.04
C CYS A 7 -26.26 16.54 -32.93
N ALA A 8 -25.52 17.20 -33.82
CA ALA A 8 -24.08 17.14 -33.94
C ALA A 8 -23.38 18.09 -32.94
N ALA A 9 -22.19 17.65 -32.54
CA ALA A 9 -20.95 18.40 -32.30
C ALA A 9 -20.97 19.80 -31.68
N LEU A 10 -20.18 19.98 -30.62
CA LEU A 10 -19.29 21.15 -30.51
C LEU A 10 -17.92 20.70 -29.98
N CYS A 11 -16.92 20.73 -30.85
CA CYS A 11 -15.50 20.68 -30.50
C CYS A 11 -15.05 22.04 -29.97
N ALA A 12 -14.25 22.06 -28.90
CA ALA A 12 -13.39 23.20 -28.60
C ALA A 12 -12.04 22.65 -28.10
N ALA A 13 -11.06 22.63 -29.02
CA ALA A 13 -9.66 22.45 -28.69
C ALA A 13 -9.04 23.83 -28.42
N ALA A 14 -8.40 24.00 -27.26
CA ALA A 14 -7.54 25.14 -26.99
C ALA A 14 -6.10 24.64 -26.88
N LEU A 15 -5.33 24.85 -27.96
CA LEU A 15 -3.88 24.71 -28.01
C LEU A 15 -3.27 26.02 -27.50
N LEU A 16 -2.43 25.93 -26.46
CA LEU A 16 -1.49 26.97 -26.07
C LEU A 16 -0.09 26.34 -26.09
N ALA A 17 0.63 26.64 -27.17
CA ALA A 17 2.07 26.46 -27.29
C ALA A 17 2.73 27.83 -27.23
N LEU A 18 3.88 27.94 -26.54
CA LEU A 18 4.99 28.91 -26.63
C LEU A 18 5.77 28.80 -25.30
N GLY A 19 7.09 28.67 -25.24
CA GLY A 19 8.11 28.70 -26.28
C GLY A 19 9.45 28.19 -25.75
N THR A 20 10.28 27.73 -26.68
CA THR A 20 11.67 27.33 -26.49
C THR A 20 12.60 28.53 -26.72
N SER A 21 13.59 28.70 -25.85
CA SER A 21 14.79 29.54 -26.00
C SER A 21 15.79 29.03 -24.96
N ALA A 22 17.09 28.89 -25.17
CA ALA A 22 17.97 29.07 -26.32
C ALA A 22 19.24 28.26 -26.05
N CYS A 23 20.00 28.04 -27.11
CA CYS A 23 21.30 27.39 -27.25
C CYS A 23 22.44 28.05 -26.46
N GLY A 24 23.45 27.26 -26.08
CA GLY A 24 24.73 27.72 -25.54
C GLY A 24 25.74 26.57 -25.40
N SER A 25 26.84 26.67 -26.15
CA SER A 25 27.78 25.61 -26.56
C SER A 25 28.78 25.10 -25.50
N SER A 26 29.32 23.92 -25.82
CA SER A 26 30.51 23.21 -25.33
C SER A 26 31.69 24.01 -24.78
N SER A 27 32.36 23.44 -23.76
CA SER A 27 33.81 23.18 -23.74
C SER A 27 34.13 22.12 -22.67
N ASP A 28 34.75 21.02 -23.10
CA ASP A 28 35.52 20.12 -22.24
C ASP A 28 36.83 20.84 -21.84
N ASP A 29 37.24 20.69 -20.58
CA ASP A 29 38.65 20.78 -20.17
C ASP A 29 38.84 20.03 -18.84
N ASP A 30 39.52 18.88 -18.92
CA ASP A 30 40.08 18.14 -17.79
C ASP A 30 41.29 18.89 -17.22
N ALA A 31 41.31 19.11 -15.90
CA ALA A 31 42.57 19.27 -15.16
C ALA A 31 42.39 18.86 -13.70
N ALA A 32 42.97 17.71 -13.35
CA ALA A 32 43.16 17.27 -11.98
C ALA A 32 44.21 18.15 -11.28
N ALA A 33 43.90 18.63 -10.07
CA ALA A 33 44.92 18.99 -9.08
C ALA A 33 44.36 18.83 -7.66
N THR A 34 45.03 17.95 -6.93
CA THR A 34 44.89 17.58 -5.52
C THR A 34 45.04 18.76 -4.55
N ALA A 35 44.17 18.83 -3.52
CA ALA A 35 44.46 19.56 -2.30
C ALA A 35 43.89 18.81 -1.07
N ALA A 36 44.73 18.70 -0.05
CA ALA A 36 44.64 17.78 1.08
C ALA A 36 43.55 18.12 2.09
N ALA A 37 42.90 17.09 2.64
CA ALA A 37 42.02 17.17 3.79
C ALA A 37 42.82 17.13 5.10
N THR A 38 42.69 18.17 5.92
CA THR A 38 43.21 18.24 7.29
C THR A 38 42.14 17.74 8.26
N ALA A 39 42.46 16.71 9.04
CA ALA A 39 41.62 16.20 10.12
C ALA A 39 41.69 17.10 11.38
N PRO A 40 40.59 17.28 12.14
CA PRO A 40 40.69 17.80 13.50
C PRO A 40 40.80 16.66 14.53
N ALA A 41 41.59 16.95 15.56
CA ALA A 41 41.96 16.08 16.66
C ALA A 41 40.80 15.82 17.64
N THR A 42 40.76 14.60 18.16
CA THR A 42 39.93 14.15 19.28
C THR A 42 40.58 14.48 20.62
N THR A 43 39.79 15.02 21.55
CA THR A 43 40.11 15.08 22.99
C THR A 43 38.93 14.50 23.79
N PRO A 44 39.14 13.62 24.78
CA PRO A 44 38.07 12.94 25.51
C PRO A 44 37.62 13.72 26.75
N ALA A 45 36.37 13.54 27.15
CA ALA A 45 35.86 13.99 28.45
C ALA A 45 34.76 13.02 28.96
N GLU A 46 34.69 12.93 30.28
CA GLU A 46 34.37 11.76 31.08
C GLU A 46 32.88 11.53 31.37
N SER A 47 32.61 10.30 31.81
CA SER A 47 31.34 9.80 32.33
C SER A 47 30.89 10.51 33.61
N GLY A 48 29.75 11.17 33.56
CA GLY A 48 28.99 11.63 34.74
C GLY A 48 27.58 11.07 34.68
N GLY A 49 27.19 10.28 35.69
CA GLY A 49 25.90 9.62 35.76
C GLY A 49 24.74 10.56 36.11
N HIS A 50 23.56 10.24 35.58
CA HIS A 50 22.29 10.70 36.13
C HIS A 50 21.38 9.49 36.36
N ALA A 51 21.14 9.24 37.65
CA ALA A 51 20.14 8.31 38.13
C ALA A 51 18.73 8.89 37.92
N GLY A 52 17.79 8.02 37.54
CA GLY A 52 16.39 8.13 37.92
C GLY A 52 15.48 8.93 37.00
N MET A 53 14.93 8.27 35.97
CA MET A 53 13.56 8.51 35.53
C MET A 53 12.85 7.17 35.33
N ASP A 54 12.09 6.79 36.35
CA ASP A 54 11.06 5.75 36.35
C ASP A 54 9.94 6.17 35.37
N HIS A 55 9.86 5.50 34.23
CA HIS A 55 8.67 5.52 33.39
C HIS A 55 7.81 4.33 33.79
N GLY A 56 6.85 4.62 34.66
CA GLY A 56 5.90 3.66 35.21
C GLY A 56 5.32 2.72 34.17
N ALA A 57 5.42 1.43 34.50
CA ALA A 57 4.71 0.35 33.85
C ALA A 57 3.19 0.55 34.02
N GLY A 58 2.57 1.22 33.05
CA GLY A 58 1.15 1.09 32.78
C GLY A 58 0.95 -0.16 31.92
N HIS A 59 0.60 -1.27 32.56
CA HIS A 59 0.21 -2.51 31.91
C HIS A 59 -0.95 -2.25 30.93
N GLY A 60 -0.63 -2.20 29.64
CA GLY A 60 -1.62 -2.37 28.58
C GLY A 60 -2.10 -3.82 28.58
N ASP A 61 -3.41 -3.99 28.51
CA ASP A 61 -4.12 -5.27 28.43
C ASP A 61 -3.47 -6.26 27.45
N PRO A 62 -3.30 -7.55 27.81
CA PRO A 62 -2.75 -8.56 26.92
C PRO A 62 -3.88 -9.11 26.03
N MET A 63 -4.37 -8.30 25.10
CA MET A 63 -5.11 -8.78 23.92
C MET A 63 -4.23 -8.58 22.69
N GLN A 64 -3.01 -9.11 22.77
CA GLN A 64 -2.03 -9.06 21.68
C GLN A 64 -2.13 -10.38 20.91
N MET A 65 -2.78 -10.34 19.75
CA MET A 65 -2.48 -11.28 18.68
C MET A 65 -1.12 -10.83 18.12
N ASP A 66 -0.04 -11.25 18.77
CA ASP A 66 1.33 -10.80 18.53
C ASP A 66 1.87 -11.33 17.20
N GLY A 67 1.60 -10.60 16.12
CA GLY A 67 2.30 -10.74 14.84
C GLY A 67 2.11 -12.07 14.12
N GLU A 68 1.27 -12.98 14.60
CA GLU A 68 0.95 -14.23 13.90
C GLU A 68 0.19 -13.91 12.60
N MET A 69 0.88 -14.13 11.49
CA MET A 69 0.31 -14.02 10.16
C MET A 69 -0.56 -15.25 9.87
N ARG A 70 -1.86 -15.04 9.63
CA ARG A 70 -2.83 -16.09 9.29
C ARG A 70 -3.23 -16.01 7.83
N PRO A 71 -2.70 -16.87 6.95
CA PRO A 71 -3.13 -16.92 5.56
C PRO A 71 -4.60 -17.35 5.50
N LEU A 72 -5.42 -16.57 4.80
CA LEU A 72 -6.86 -16.82 4.69
C LEU A 72 -7.27 -17.30 3.30
N ALA A 73 -6.60 -16.80 2.26
CA ALA A 73 -6.85 -17.20 0.88
C ALA A 73 -5.69 -16.82 -0.04
N THR A 74 -5.60 -17.53 -1.17
CA THR A 74 -4.70 -17.18 -2.28
C THR A 74 -5.38 -17.43 -3.62
N LYS A 75 -5.13 -16.56 -4.58
CA LYS A 75 -5.54 -16.72 -5.98
C LYS A 75 -4.51 -16.12 -6.91
N GLU A 76 -4.44 -16.66 -8.12
CA GLU A 76 -3.66 -16.08 -9.21
C GLU A 76 -4.58 -15.71 -10.38
N GLN A 77 -4.30 -14.57 -11.00
CA GLN A 77 -5.01 -14.07 -12.17
C GLN A 77 -4.04 -13.22 -12.99
N ASP A 78 -3.89 -13.54 -14.28
CA ASP A 78 -3.08 -12.75 -15.23
C ASP A 78 -1.64 -12.47 -14.73
N GLY A 79 -1.00 -13.48 -14.12
CA GLY A 79 0.35 -13.38 -13.56
C GLY A 79 0.48 -12.55 -12.28
N MET A 80 -0.64 -12.15 -11.66
CA MET A 80 -0.69 -11.55 -10.34
C MET A 80 -1.19 -12.58 -9.32
N LYS A 81 -0.37 -12.87 -8.30
CA LYS A 81 -0.78 -13.61 -7.11
C LYS A 81 -1.33 -12.66 -6.07
N ILE A 82 -2.51 -12.97 -5.56
CA ILE A 82 -3.27 -12.20 -4.58
C ILE A 82 -3.45 -13.08 -3.34
N GLU A 83 -2.84 -12.65 -2.24
CA GLU A 83 -2.89 -13.38 -0.97
C GLU A 83 -3.58 -12.53 0.08
N VAL A 84 -4.60 -13.08 0.73
CA VAL A 84 -5.29 -12.45 1.86
C VAL A 84 -4.75 -13.05 3.14
N VAL A 85 -4.33 -12.19 4.06
CA VAL A 85 -3.74 -12.56 5.35
C VAL A 85 -4.38 -11.71 6.44
N ALA A 86 -4.54 -12.24 7.64
CA ALA A 86 -4.92 -11.45 8.80
C ALA A 86 -3.93 -11.62 9.95
N MET A 87 -3.84 -10.59 10.77
CA MET A 87 -3.15 -10.61 12.06
C MET A 87 -3.97 -9.83 13.10
N GLY A 88 -3.44 -9.68 14.32
CA GLY A 88 -4.01 -8.75 15.30
C GLY A 88 -4.11 -7.33 14.77
N PRO A 89 -5.14 -6.55 15.16
CA PRO A 89 -5.25 -5.16 14.75
C PRO A 89 -4.05 -4.35 15.28
N GLU A 90 -3.49 -3.47 14.45
CA GLU A 90 -2.28 -2.71 14.79
C GLU A 90 -2.38 -1.24 14.37
N PRO A 91 -1.69 -0.31 15.07
CA PRO A 91 -1.60 1.06 14.60
C PRO A 91 -0.71 1.14 13.36
N PHE A 92 -1.11 1.93 12.38
CA PHE A 92 -0.35 2.15 11.15
C PHE A 92 -0.35 3.62 10.75
N THR A 93 0.58 4.00 9.88
CA THR A 93 0.69 5.36 9.36
C THR A 93 0.72 5.32 7.84
N VAL A 94 -0.14 6.11 7.20
CA VAL A 94 -0.33 6.13 5.74
C VAL A 94 -0.48 7.56 5.22
N GLU A 95 -0.28 7.75 3.92
CA GLU A 95 -0.57 9.01 3.24
C GLU A 95 -2.02 9.06 2.77
N GLU A 96 -2.79 10.01 3.28
CA GLU A 96 -4.18 10.26 2.89
C GLU A 96 -4.38 11.73 2.51
N GLY A 97 -4.75 11.98 1.26
CA GLY A 97 -5.01 13.34 0.78
C GLY A 97 -3.79 14.27 0.91
N GLY A 98 -2.58 13.73 0.74
CA GLY A 98 -1.31 14.46 0.86
C GLY A 98 -0.89 14.76 2.30
N ARG A 99 -1.44 14.02 3.27
CA ARG A 99 -1.08 14.15 4.69
C ARG A 99 -0.74 12.77 5.24
N THR A 100 0.28 12.73 6.09
CA THR A 100 0.60 11.59 6.92
C THR A 100 -0.45 11.45 8.03
N ILE A 101 -1.26 10.40 8.00
CA ILE A 101 -2.29 10.09 8.98
C ILE A 101 -1.88 8.85 9.78
N HIS A 102 -1.98 8.94 11.11
CA HIS A 102 -1.76 7.82 12.00
C HIS A 102 -3.10 7.21 12.41
N HIS A 103 -3.35 5.98 11.98
CA HIS A 103 -4.54 5.20 12.30
C HIS A 103 -4.27 4.33 13.52
N ARG A 104 -5.26 4.27 14.41
CA ARG A 104 -5.30 3.33 15.54
C ARG A 104 -6.49 2.39 15.37
N PRO A 105 -6.38 1.13 15.82
CA PRO A 105 -7.52 0.24 15.91
C PRO A 105 -8.69 0.88 16.67
N LYS A 106 -9.91 0.65 16.20
CA LYS A 106 -11.14 0.95 16.94
C LYS A 106 -11.38 -0.13 18.00
N PRO A 107 -12.21 0.15 19.03
CA PRO A 107 -12.51 -0.82 20.08
C PRO A 107 -13.09 -2.15 19.61
N ASP A 108 -13.76 -2.17 18.45
CA ASP A 108 -14.39 -3.34 17.84
C ASP A 108 -13.53 -4.02 16.76
N ASP A 109 -12.42 -3.42 16.34
CA ASP A 109 -11.51 -4.04 15.39
C ASP A 109 -10.85 -5.26 16.03
N ASN A 110 -10.89 -6.39 15.33
CA ASN A 110 -10.35 -7.67 15.80
C ASN A 110 -9.36 -8.32 14.81
N ALA A 111 -9.09 -7.65 13.69
CA ALA A 111 -8.11 -8.06 12.71
C ALA A 111 -7.47 -6.86 12.00
N HIS A 112 -6.18 -6.96 11.71
CA HIS A 112 -5.57 -6.22 10.61
C HIS A 112 -5.62 -7.11 9.36
N LEU A 113 -6.49 -6.76 8.41
CA LEU A 113 -6.71 -7.54 7.19
C LEU A 113 -5.83 -7.00 6.08
N MET A 114 -4.98 -7.87 5.54
CA MET A 114 -3.97 -7.54 4.54
C MET A 114 -4.23 -8.28 3.24
N VAL A 115 -3.93 -7.60 2.13
CA VAL A 115 -3.83 -8.18 0.80
C VAL A 115 -2.44 -7.87 0.25
N THR A 116 -1.78 -8.89 -0.27
CA THR A 116 -0.54 -8.70 -1.02
C THR A 116 -0.78 -8.99 -2.49
N LEU A 117 -0.13 -8.20 -3.36
CA LEU A 117 -0.14 -8.36 -4.80
C LEU A 117 1.29 -8.67 -5.23
N THR A 118 1.50 -9.82 -5.86
CA THR A 118 2.84 -10.30 -6.23
C THR A 118 2.88 -10.66 -7.71
N ASP A 119 3.89 -10.20 -8.41
CA ASP A 119 4.19 -10.71 -9.75
C ASP A 119 4.68 -12.15 -9.64
N VAL A 120 3.95 -13.10 -10.22
CA VAL A 120 4.31 -14.52 -10.17
C VAL A 120 5.65 -14.80 -10.86
N GLU A 121 6.01 -13.99 -11.86
CA GLU A 121 7.25 -14.18 -12.64
C GLU A 121 8.49 -13.76 -11.86
N THR A 122 8.45 -12.57 -11.22
CA THR A 122 9.63 -12.01 -10.55
C THR A 122 9.62 -12.24 -9.03
N GLY A 123 8.46 -12.50 -8.45
CA GLY A 123 8.26 -12.54 -7.00
C GLY A 123 8.13 -11.15 -6.36
N ASP A 124 8.17 -10.06 -7.14
CA ASP A 124 8.11 -8.71 -6.60
C ASP A 124 6.69 -8.30 -6.21
N ARG A 125 6.59 -7.44 -5.20
CA ARG A 125 5.31 -6.82 -4.82
C ARG A 125 4.89 -5.77 -5.85
N ILE A 126 3.59 -5.69 -6.14
CA ILE A 126 3.00 -4.76 -7.10
C ILE A 126 2.46 -3.52 -6.35
N PRO A 127 3.13 -2.35 -6.46
CA PRO A 127 2.72 -1.12 -5.79
C PRO A 127 1.65 -0.35 -6.60
N TYR A 128 1.24 0.79 -6.05
CA TYR A 128 0.39 1.80 -6.73
C TYR A 128 -0.94 1.27 -7.28
N SER A 129 -1.48 0.18 -6.73
CA SER A 129 -2.82 -0.29 -7.04
C SER A 129 -3.81 0.21 -5.99
N SER A 130 -5.08 0.31 -6.34
CA SER A 130 -6.14 0.38 -5.34
C SER A 130 -6.56 -1.05 -4.96
N VAL A 131 -6.75 -1.34 -3.68
CA VAL A 131 -7.30 -2.63 -3.25
C VAL A 131 -8.53 -2.40 -2.38
N GLN A 132 -9.60 -3.11 -2.70
CA GLN A 132 -10.82 -3.17 -1.90
C GLN A 132 -11.14 -4.62 -1.64
N ILE A 133 -11.57 -4.93 -0.42
CA ILE A 133 -12.09 -6.25 -0.06
C ILE A 133 -13.49 -6.12 0.49
N ALA A 134 -14.34 -7.04 0.08
CA ALA A 134 -15.70 -7.11 0.58
C ALA A 134 -16.07 -8.55 0.91
N LEU A 135 -16.56 -8.78 2.13
CA LEU A 135 -16.92 -10.10 2.67
C LEU A 135 -18.43 -10.21 2.82
N SER A 136 -18.96 -11.37 2.48
CA SER A 136 -20.38 -11.70 2.62
C SER A 136 -20.57 -13.10 3.21
N ARG A 137 -21.71 -13.33 3.84
CA ARG A 137 -22.18 -14.66 4.26
C ARG A 137 -23.68 -14.73 4.01
N ASP A 138 -24.14 -15.85 3.42
CA ASP A 138 -25.56 -16.10 3.13
C ASP A 138 -26.23 -14.94 2.36
N GLY A 139 -25.50 -14.38 1.38
CA GLY A 139 -25.97 -13.27 0.54
C GLY A 139 -26.01 -11.90 1.24
N ARG A 140 -25.64 -11.80 2.52
CA ARG A 140 -25.54 -10.53 3.25
C ARG A 140 -24.11 -10.01 3.26
N ARG A 141 -23.94 -8.74 2.88
CA ARG A 141 -22.66 -8.03 2.97
C ARG A 141 -22.34 -7.73 4.43
N LEU A 142 -21.13 -8.09 4.88
CA LEU A 142 -20.68 -7.92 6.26
C LEU A 142 -19.54 -6.91 6.38
N LEU A 143 -18.69 -6.84 5.36
CA LEU A 143 -17.57 -5.90 5.28
C LEU A 143 -17.44 -5.42 3.83
N ASP A 144 -17.18 -4.14 3.62
CA ASP A 144 -16.77 -3.57 2.33
C ASP A 144 -15.85 -2.39 2.62
N THR A 145 -14.54 -2.57 2.42
CA THR A 145 -13.55 -1.55 2.79
C THR A 145 -12.39 -1.48 1.81
N ARG A 146 -11.84 -0.28 1.67
CA ARG A 146 -10.57 -0.04 0.98
C ARG A 146 -9.42 -0.41 1.91
N LEU A 147 -8.36 -0.96 1.32
CA LEU A 147 -7.12 -1.26 2.01
C LEU A 147 -6.05 -0.24 1.62
N TRP A 148 -5.32 0.26 2.62
CA TRP A 148 -4.28 1.27 2.45
C TRP A 148 -2.95 0.63 2.08
N PRO A 149 -2.16 1.22 1.16
CA PRO A 149 -0.82 0.76 0.89
C PRO A 149 0.10 0.99 2.09
N MET A 150 0.82 -0.05 2.52
CA MET A 150 1.71 -0.03 3.68
C MET A 150 2.99 -0.81 3.38
N ILE A 151 4.07 -0.47 4.09
CA ILE A 151 5.32 -1.23 4.10
C ILE A 151 5.63 -1.58 5.54
N ALA A 152 5.69 -2.88 5.85
CA ALA A 152 6.12 -3.39 7.15
C ALA A 152 7.38 -4.24 6.99
N GLN A 153 8.21 -4.32 8.03
CA GLN A 153 9.48 -5.06 7.98
C GLN A 153 9.27 -6.56 7.72
N THR A 154 8.23 -7.15 8.30
CA THR A 154 7.96 -8.59 8.25
C THR A 154 7.13 -9.00 7.02
N VAL A 155 6.24 -8.13 6.54
CA VAL A 155 5.30 -8.43 5.46
C VAL A 155 5.75 -7.86 4.10
N GLY A 156 6.59 -6.83 4.13
CA GLY A 156 6.94 -6.01 2.97
C GLY A 156 5.78 -5.10 2.55
N MET A 157 5.75 -4.75 1.26
CA MET A 157 4.65 -3.98 0.67
C MET A 157 3.36 -4.80 0.66
N HIS A 158 2.30 -4.23 1.23
CA HIS A 158 0.97 -4.83 1.30
C HIS A 158 -0.11 -3.75 1.34
N TYR A 159 -1.37 -4.15 1.23
CA TYR A 159 -2.52 -3.29 1.38
C TYR A 159 -3.31 -3.73 2.62
N GLY A 160 -3.49 -2.88 3.62
CA GLY A 160 -4.06 -3.25 4.92
C GLY A 160 -5.16 -2.33 5.43
N GLU A 161 -6.01 -2.83 6.32
CA GLU A 161 -6.94 -2.02 7.13
C GLU A 161 -7.32 -2.80 8.40
N ASN A 162 -7.52 -2.09 9.51
CA ASN A 162 -8.11 -2.66 10.71
C ASN A 162 -9.62 -2.79 10.53
N VAL A 163 -10.14 -3.96 10.85
CA VAL A 163 -11.54 -4.30 10.63
C VAL A 163 -12.12 -5.08 11.80
N ALA A 164 -13.42 -4.91 12.01
CA ALA A 164 -14.24 -5.80 12.81
C ALA A 164 -14.75 -6.94 11.93
N LEU A 165 -14.12 -8.11 12.03
CA LEU A 165 -14.60 -9.33 11.38
C LEU A 165 -15.65 -10.03 12.24
N PRO A 166 -16.70 -10.58 11.63
CA PRO A 166 -17.73 -11.33 12.36
C PRO A 166 -17.21 -12.66 12.91
N GLU A 167 -18.09 -13.39 13.59
CA GLU A 167 -17.77 -14.70 14.18
C GLU A 167 -17.13 -15.68 13.19
N SER A 168 -16.32 -16.58 13.74
CA SER A 168 -15.64 -17.65 13.02
C SER A 168 -16.53 -18.35 12.00
N GLY A 169 -15.93 -18.76 10.89
CA GLY A 169 -16.59 -19.51 9.82
C GLY A 169 -16.13 -19.07 8.44
N ARG A 170 -16.87 -19.54 7.45
CA ARG A 170 -16.57 -19.31 6.04
C ARG A 170 -17.31 -18.08 5.50
N PHE A 171 -16.67 -17.36 4.59
CA PHE A 171 -17.16 -16.16 3.94
C PHE A 171 -16.92 -16.22 2.43
N ASP A 172 -17.77 -15.52 1.68
CA ASP A 172 -17.51 -15.19 0.28
C ASP A 172 -16.76 -13.86 0.22
N ALA A 173 -15.47 -13.93 -0.11
CA ALA A 173 -14.63 -12.77 -0.29
C ALA A 173 -14.63 -12.32 -1.75
N VAL A 174 -14.67 -11.01 -1.94
CA VAL A 174 -14.48 -10.35 -3.23
C VAL A 174 -13.36 -9.34 -3.07
N VAL A 175 -12.24 -9.57 -3.75
CA VAL A 175 -11.13 -8.61 -3.82
C VAL A 175 -11.20 -7.91 -5.17
N THR A 176 -11.23 -6.59 -5.15
CA THR A 176 -11.14 -5.74 -6.33
C THR A 176 -9.81 -5.03 -6.32
N VAL A 177 -9.00 -5.25 -7.35
CA VAL A 177 -7.68 -4.66 -7.53
C VAL A 177 -7.75 -3.73 -8.74
N GLY A 178 -7.47 -2.45 -8.52
CA GLY A 178 -7.33 -1.47 -9.58
C GLY A 178 -6.06 -1.70 -10.39
N ALA A 179 -6.03 -1.20 -11.64
CA ALA A 179 -4.81 -1.23 -12.43
C ALA A 179 -3.71 -0.44 -11.70
N PRO A 180 -2.47 -0.95 -11.60
CA PRO A 180 -1.37 -0.20 -11.00
C PRO A 180 -1.12 1.13 -11.73
N GLU A 181 -1.12 2.23 -10.99
CA GLU A 181 -0.86 3.58 -11.47
C GLU A 181 0.64 3.90 -11.44
N VAL A 182 1.40 3.16 -12.27
CA VAL A 182 2.86 3.28 -12.34
C VAL A 182 3.32 3.34 -13.80
N ALA A 183 4.39 4.09 -14.05
CA ALA A 183 5.06 4.08 -15.34
C ALA A 183 5.63 2.68 -15.62
N ARG A 184 5.56 2.25 -16.88
CA ARG A 184 5.97 0.91 -17.31
C ARG A 184 6.96 1.00 -18.46
N HIS A 185 7.93 0.09 -18.47
CA HIS A 185 8.70 -0.17 -19.68
C HIS A 185 7.80 -0.75 -20.78
N ARG A 186 8.21 -0.57 -22.04
CA ARG A 186 7.40 -0.92 -23.21
C ARG A 186 7.02 -2.40 -23.22
N GLU A 187 7.93 -3.25 -22.75
CA GLU A 187 7.80 -4.70 -22.69
C GLU A 187 6.67 -5.14 -21.73
N LEU A 188 6.38 -4.33 -20.71
CA LEU A 188 5.36 -4.60 -19.69
C LEU A 188 4.07 -3.80 -19.91
N ALA A 189 3.96 -3.02 -21.00
CA ALA A 189 2.85 -2.08 -21.23
C ALA A 189 1.47 -2.75 -21.23
N GLY A 190 1.39 -4.05 -21.54
CA GLY A 190 0.14 -4.82 -21.55
C GLY A 190 -0.30 -5.37 -20.18
N ARG A 191 0.57 -5.35 -19.15
CA ARG A 191 0.29 -6.02 -17.87
C ARG A 191 -0.60 -5.16 -16.97
N TRP A 192 -1.66 -5.80 -16.46
CA TRP A 192 -2.59 -5.25 -15.47
C TRP A 192 -3.13 -3.86 -15.85
N THR A 193 -3.59 -3.73 -17.09
CA THR A 193 -4.10 -2.47 -17.65
C THR A 193 -5.56 -2.20 -17.31
N ARG A 194 -6.23 -3.15 -16.66
CA ARG A 194 -7.63 -3.04 -16.25
C ARG A 194 -7.79 -3.56 -14.81
N PRO A 195 -8.79 -3.07 -14.07
CA PRO A 195 -9.12 -3.64 -12.78
C PRO A 195 -9.48 -5.12 -12.90
N VAL A 196 -9.10 -5.89 -11.88
CA VAL A 196 -9.43 -7.31 -11.72
C VAL A 196 -10.31 -7.46 -10.48
N LYS A 197 -11.33 -8.31 -10.59
CA LYS A 197 -12.23 -8.66 -9.49
C LYS A 197 -12.22 -10.17 -9.30
N LEU A 198 -11.84 -10.63 -8.12
CA LEU A 198 -11.73 -12.04 -7.79
C LEU A 198 -12.66 -12.41 -6.66
N SER A 199 -13.38 -13.52 -6.84
CA SER A 199 -14.21 -14.12 -5.80
C SER A 199 -13.62 -15.45 -5.33
N PHE A 200 -13.53 -15.63 -4.02
CA PHE A 200 -13.10 -16.87 -3.40
C PHE A 200 -13.76 -17.07 -2.03
N PRO A 201 -13.89 -18.33 -1.60
CA PRO A 201 -14.14 -18.62 -0.20
C PRO A 201 -12.95 -18.20 0.65
N LEU A 202 -13.24 -17.72 1.85
CA LEU A 202 -12.27 -17.36 2.87
C LEU A 202 -12.72 -17.95 4.20
N ASP A 203 -11.82 -18.67 4.87
CA ASP A 203 -12.06 -19.21 6.20
C ASP A 203 -11.45 -18.28 7.25
N TRP A 204 -12.24 -17.93 8.26
CA TRP A 204 -11.82 -17.05 9.34
C TRP A 204 -12.11 -17.68 10.70
N THR A 205 -11.17 -17.54 11.62
CA THR A 205 -11.34 -17.92 13.01
C THR A 205 -11.09 -16.68 13.86
N ALA A 206 -12.15 -16.21 14.50
CA ALA A 206 -12.06 -15.08 15.42
C ALA A 206 -11.06 -15.37 16.54
N PRO A 207 -10.26 -14.38 16.96
CA PRO A 207 -9.48 -14.48 18.19
C PRO A 207 -10.38 -14.88 19.37
N ARG A 208 -9.83 -15.67 20.30
CA ARG A 208 -10.54 -16.05 21.53
C ARG A 208 -10.46 -14.94 22.57
#